data_AF-A0A965PHX4-F1
#
_entry.id   AF-A0A965PHX4-F1
#
_cell.length_a   1.000
_cell.length_b   1.000
_cell.length_c   1.000
_cell.angle_alpha   90.00
_cell.angle_beta   90.00
_cell.angle_gamma   90.00
#
_symmetry.space_group_name_H-M   'P 1'
#
loop_
_entity.id
_entity.type
_entity.pdbx_description
1 polymer ?
#
loop_
_entity_poly.entity_id
_entity_poly.type
_entity_poly.pdbx_seq_one_letter_code
_entity_poly.pdbx_strand_id
1 'polypeptide(L)'
;MPDKASVTSLQVVDRSLPVHLSAAGAAVWEHVTAWCPWFAQSDRQALVELCDLVDLRAMLVAQIRGDGVTVLTPSNGQTAHPNWTQVIALTKQIHGLMSLFGLTPSDRGRIGLGEVTAKSKLQALIDAERKGS
;
A
#
# COMPACT_ATOMS: atom_id res chain seq x y z
N MET A 1 26.21 -2.80 15.53
CA MET A 1 25.37 -1.82 14.80
C MET A 1 26.29 -1.06 13.85
N PRO A 2 25.87 -0.78 12.60
CA PRO A 2 26.62 0.16 11.77
C PRO A 2 26.74 1.50 12.52
N ASP A 3 27.85 2.18 12.28
CA ASP A 3 28.15 3.46 12.92
C ASP A 3 27.03 4.47 12.63
N LYS A 4 26.48 5.13 13.65
CA LYS A 4 25.36 6.08 13.46
C LYS A 4 25.77 7.24 12.54
N ALA A 5 27.07 7.50 12.42
CA ALA A 5 27.63 8.49 11.51
C ALA A 5 27.54 8.11 10.01
N SER A 6 27.25 6.84 9.67
CA SER A 6 27.11 6.39 8.27
C SER A 6 25.67 6.23 7.79
N VAL A 7 24.68 6.65 8.59
CA VAL A 7 23.26 6.54 8.27
C VAL A 7 22.72 7.88 7.78
N THR A 8 22.48 8.01 6.49
CA THR A 8 21.74 9.15 5.93
C THR A 8 20.25 8.99 6.25
N SER A 9 19.68 9.92 7.02
CA SER A 9 18.24 9.94 7.27
C SER A 9 17.47 10.32 6.00
N LEU A 10 16.50 9.51 5.61
CA LEU A 10 15.55 9.90 4.56
C LEU A 10 14.69 11.08 5.06
N GLN A 11 14.38 12.01 4.16
CA GLN A 11 13.47 13.10 4.49
C GLN A 11 12.07 12.56 4.71
N VAL A 12 11.41 13.05 5.76
CA VAL A 12 10.01 12.74 6.06
C VAL A 12 9.14 13.20 4.88
N VAL A 13 8.15 12.38 4.51
CA VAL A 13 7.20 12.73 3.46
C VAL A 13 6.46 14.03 3.78
N ASP A 14 6.37 14.94 2.82
CA ASP A 14 5.46 16.06 2.83
C ASP A 14 4.03 15.53 2.84
N ARG A 15 3.34 15.75 3.95
CA ARG A 15 1.99 15.26 4.23
C ARG A 15 0.89 16.13 3.63
N SER A 16 1.25 17.16 2.86
CA SER A 16 0.30 17.96 2.10
C SER A 16 -0.58 17.06 1.21
N LEU A 17 -1.88 17.05 1.50
CA LEU A 17 -2.84 16.27 0.72
C LEU A 17 -2.87 16.81 -0.73
N PRO A 18 -2.65 15.95 -1.75
CA PRO A 18 -2.77 16.39 -3.14
C PRO A 18 -4.19 16.87 -3.45
N VAL A 19 -4.28 18.09 -4.00
CA VAL A 19 -5.55 18.82 -4.17
C VAL A 19 -6.55 18.18 -5.14
N HIS A 20 -6.11 17.26 -5.99
CA HIS A 20 -6.94 16.61 -7.01
C HIS A 20 -7.56 15.30 -6.53
N LEU A 21 -7.16 14.77 -5.37
CA LEU A 21 -7.70 13.51 -4.86
C LEU A 21 -9.15 13.68 -4.45
N SER A 22 -9.95 12.66 -4.75
CA SER A 22 -11.30 12.53 -4.22
C SER A 22 -11.26 12.01 -2.77
N ALA A 23 -12.43 11.89 -2.14
CA ALA A 23 -12.53 11.39 -0.78
C ALA A 23 -11.93 9.98 -0.59
N ALA A 24 -11.98 9.12 -1.63
CA ALA A 24 -11.47 7.76 -1.53
C ALA A 24 -9.94 7.71 -1.47
N GLY A 25 -9.26 8.40 -2.38
CA GLY A 25 -7.81 8.53 -2.43
C GLY A 25 -7.28 9.33 -1.23
N ALA A 26 -7.97 10.41 -0.84
CA ALA A 26 -7.61 11.20 0.35
C ALA A 26 -7.63 10.35 1.63
N ALA A 27 -8.62 9.47 1.81
CA ALA A 27 -8.67 8.57 2.96
C ALA A 27 -7.46 7.61 3.02
N VAL A 28 -6.98 7.14 1.86
CA VAL A 28 -5.76 6.32 1.80
C VAL A 28 -4.51 7.14 2.13
N TRP A 29 -4.40 8.35 1.57
CA TRP A 29 -3.30 9.27 1.88
C TRP A 29 -3.22 9.55 3.39
N GLU A 30 -4.33 9.94 4.00
CA GLU A 30 -4.41 10.24 5.43
C GLU A 30 -4.04 9.01 6.28
N HIS A 31 -4.57 7.84 5.92
CA HIS A 31 -4.26 6.61 6.64
C HIS A 31 -2.75 6.27 6.58
N VAL A 32 -2.17 6.27 5.38
CA VAL A 32 -0.76 5.91 5.20
C VAL A 32 0.16 6.95 5.86
N THR A 33 -0.07 8.23 5.64
CA THR A 33 0.79 9.29 6.22
C THR A 33 0.66 9.42 7.73
N ALA A 34 -0.47 9.01 8.33
CA ALA A 34 -0.66 8.97 9.78
C ALA A 34 0.00 7.76 10.44
N TRP A 35 -0.10 6.56 9.83
CA TRP A 35 0.22 5.30 10.49
C TRP A 35 1.46 4.57 9.96
N CYS A 36 2.05 5.03 8.85
CA CYS A 36 3.22 4.41 8.22
C CYS A 36 4.44 5.34 8.32
N PRO A 37 5.13 5.41 9.48
CA PRO A 37 6.22 6.36 9.72
C PRO A 37 7.47 6.11 8.86
N TRP A 38 7.56 4.97 8.19
CA TRP A 38 8.68 4.63 7.30
C TRP A 38 8.58 5.26 5.90
N PHE A 39 7.45 5.88 5.55
CA PHE A 39 7.33 6.58 4.28
C PHE A 39 8.22 7.83 4.23
N ALA A 40 9.06 7.87 3.21
CA ALA A 40 9.96 8.98 2.92
C ALA A 40 9.40 9.88 1.82
N GLN A 41 9.98 11.06 1.68
CA GLN A 41 9.64 12.00 0.62
C GLN A 41 9.86 11.42 -0.78
N SER A 42 10.84 10.52 -0.94
CA SER A 42 11.07 9.77 -2.19
C SER A 42 9.87 8.92 -2.60
N ASP A 43 9.06 8.48 -1.64
CA ASP A 43 7.94 7.58 -1.87
C ASP A 43 6.66 8.33 -2.24
N ARG A 44 6.68 9.67 -2.10
CA ARG A 44 5.51 10.53 -2.26
C ARG A 44 4.81 10.33 -3.59
N GLN A 45 5.57 10.30 -4.69
CA GLN A 45 4.98 10.15 -6.03
C GLN A 45 4.21 8.83 -6.17
N ALA A 46 4.81 7.73 -5.73
CA ALA A 46 4.18 6.42 -5.79
C ALA A 46 2.97 6.33 -4.82
N LEU A 47 3.00 7.04 -3.69
CA LEU A 47 1.85 7.15 -2.79
C LEU A 47 0.69 7.92 -3.44
N VAL A 48 0.98 9.01 -4.17
CA VAL A 48 -0.04 9.73 -4.96
C VAL A 48 -0.66 8.79 -6.00
N GLU A 49 0.15 8.03 -6.72
CA GLU A 49 -0.33 7.06 -7.71
C GLU A 49 -1.24 5.98 -7.09
N LEU A 50 -0.90 5.46 -5.90
CA LEU A 50 -1.80 4.56 -5.17
C LEU A 50 -3.15 5.21 -4.87
N CYS A 51 -3.15 6.48 -4.46
CA CYS A 51 -4.37 7.22 -4.15
C CYS A 51 -5.24 7.45 -5.41
N ASP A 52 -4.61 7.82 -6.53
CA ASP A 52 -5.29 8.00 -7.83
C ASP A 52 -5.94 6.70 -8.33
N LEU A 53 -5.24 5.57 -8.19
CA LEU A 53 -5.80 4.26 -8.56
C LEU A 53 -7.01 3.89 -7.68
N VAL A 54 -6.97 4.23 -6.40
CA VAL A 54 -8.09 4.02 -5.47
C VAL A 54 -9.27 4.90 -5.84
N ASP A 55 -9.04 6.17 -6.18
CA ASP A 55 -10.07 7.09 -6.67
C ASP A 55 -10.75 6.57 -7.94
N LEU A 56 -9.95 6.18 -8.94
CA LEU A 56 -10.46 5.64 -10.18
C LEU A 56 -11.27 4.36 -9.94
N ARG A 57 -10.78 3.46 -9.10
CA ARG A 57 -11.50 2.23 -8.74
C ARG A 57 -12.82 2.55 -8.04
N ALA A 58 -12.84 3.50 -7.11
CA ALA A 58 -14.05 3.90 -6.40
C ALA A 58 -15.11 4.46 -7.37
N MET A 59 -14.70 5.29 -8.32
CA MET A 59 -15.57 5.82 -9.39
C MET A 59 -16.20 4.69 -10.22
N LEU A 60 -15.40 3.74 -10.70
CA LEU A 60 -15.90 2.62 -11.52
C LEU A 60 -16.83 1.69 -10.73
N VAL A 61 -16.51 1.42 -9.45
CA VAL A 61 -17.38 0.64 -8.56
C VAL A 61 -18.71 1.36 -8.30
N ALA A 62 -18.70 2.68 -8.18
CA ALA A 62 -19.93 3.47 -8.03
C ALA A 62 -20.82 3.36 -9.28
N GLN A 63 -20.23 3.43 -10.48
CA GLN A 63 -20.96 3.21 -11.74
C GLN A 63 -21.58 1.81 -11.78
N ILE A 64 -20.81 0.76 -11.47
CA ILE A 64 -21.33 -0.62 -11.43
C ILE A 64 -22.46 -0.78 -10.42
N ARG A 65 -22.38 -0.09 -9.28
CA ARG A 65 -23.45 -0.11 -8.28
C ARG A 65 -24.73 0.58 -8.78
N GLY A 66 -24.59 1.65 -9.56
CA GLY A 66 -25.71 2.38 -10.15
C GLY A 66 -26.38 1.59 -11.28
N ASP A 67 -25.59 1.00 -12.17
CA ASP A 67 -26.07 0.34 -13.39
C ASP A 67 -26.46 -1.12 -13.15
N GLY A 68 -25.89 -1.76 -12.12
CA GLY A 68 -26.00 -3.20 -11.86
C GLY A 68 -24.77 -3.98 -12.35
N VAL A 69 -24.57 -5.18 -11.81
CA VAL A 69 -23.40 -6.03 -12.17
C VAL A 69 -23.48 -6.58 -13.60
N THR A 70 -24.69 -6.58 -14.19
CA THR A 70 -24.96 -6.95 -15.57
C THR A 70 -25.69 -5.81 -16.29
N VAL A 71 -25.45 -5.68 -17.59
CA VAL A 71 -26.13 -4.73 -18.48
C VAL A 71 -26.82 -5.48 -19.61
N LEU A 72 -27.94 -4.93 -20.09
CA LEU A 72 -28.67 -5.49 -21.23
C LEU A 72 -27.91 -5.26 -22.53
N THR A 73 -27.84 -6.29 -23.37
CA THR A 73 -27.30 -6.19 -24.72
C THR A 73 -28.40 -5.78 -25.72
N PRO A 74 -28.04 -5.21 -26.89
CA PRO A 74 -29.02 -4.92 -27.95
C PRO A 74 -29.83 -6.12 -28.43
N SER A 75 -29.34 -7.34 -28.19
CA SER A 75 -30.01 -8.62 -28.51
C SER A 75 -30.92 -9.14 -27.38
N ASN A 76 -31.27 -8.32 -26.39
CA ASN A 76 -32.00 -8.71 -25.17
C ASN A 76 -31.30 -9.79 -24.32
N GLY A 77 -29.98 -9.94 -24.45
CA GLY A 77 -29.15 -10.74 -23.55
C GLY A 77 -28.67 -9.92 -22.35
N GLN A 78 -27.93 -10.56 -21.45
CA GLN A 78 -27.21 -9.89 -20.37
C GLN A 78 -25.72 -10.17 -20.50
N THR A 79 -24.90 -9.14 -20.28
CA THR A 79 -23.45 -9.26 -20.18
C THR A 79 -22.94 -8.59 -18.90
N ALA A 80 -21.74 -8.95 -18.45
CA ALA A 80 -21.10 -8.28 -17.33
C ALA A 80 -20.91 -6.79 -17.62
N HIS A 81 -20.99 -5.97 -16.58
CA HIS A 81 -20.77 -4.52 -16.73
C HIS A 81 -19.39 -4.24 -17.37
N PRO A 82 -19.30 -3.36 -18.38
CA PRO A 82 -18.05 -3.06 -19.10
C PRO A 82 -16.84 -2.68 -18.20
N ASN A 83 -17.10 -2.08 -17.04
CA ASN A 83 -16.07 -1.64 -16.10
C ASN A 83 -15.58 -2.76 -15.18
N TRP A 84 -16.21 -3.93 -15.18
CA TRP A 84 -15.90 -5.03 -14.25
C TRP A 84 -14.44 -5.49 -14.37
N THR A 85 -13.99 -5.74 -15.60
CA THR A 85 -12.60 -6.15 -15.88
C THR A 85 -11.60 -5.08 -15.45
N GLN A 86 -11.92 -3.80 -15.66
CA GLN A 86 -11.06 -2.69 -15.25
C GLN A 86 -10.96 -2.59 -13.73
N VAL A 87 -12.05 -2.79 -13.00
CA VAL A 87 -12.04 -2.84 -11.53
C VAL A 87 -11.14 -3.96 -11.01
N ILE A 88 -11.17 -5.14 -11.64
CA ILE A 88 -10.28 -6.26 -11.28
C ILE A 88 -8.82 -5.89 -11.52
N ALA A 89 -8.50 -5.30 -12.68
CA ALA A 89 -7.15 -4.88 -13.03
C ALA A 89 -6.60 -3.83 -12.05
N LEU A 90 -7.38 -2.80 -11.73
CA LEU A 90 -7.03 -1.77 -10.76
C LEU A 90 -6.83 -2.37 -9.36
N THR A 91 -7.70 -3.29 -8.94
CA THR A 91 -7.56 -3.98 -7.64
C THR A 91 -6.22 -4.70 -7.54
N LYS A 92 -5.78 -5.35 -8.62
CA LYS A 92 -4.47 -6.02 -8.66
C LYS A 92 -3.31 -5.02 -8.58
N GLN A 93 -3.38 -3.91 -9.30
CA GLN A 93 -2.35 -2.85 -9.26
C GLN A 93 -2.26 -2.20 -7.88
N ILE A 94 -3.39 -1.86 -7.28
CA ILE A 94 -3.49 -1.33 -5.91
C ILE A 94 -2.83 -2.31 -4.93
N HIS A 95 -3.19 -3.59 -4.95
CA HIS A 95 -2.55 -4.58 -4.07
C HIS A 95 -1.04 -4.70 -4.30
N GLY A 96 -0.58 -4.57 -5.56
CA GLY A 96 0.84 -4.52 -5.88
C GLY A 96 1.57 -3.37 -5.18
N LEU A 97 1.07 -2.15 -5.32
CA LEU A 97 1.64 -0.96 -4.66
C LEU A 97 1.55 -1.07 -3.12
N MET A 98 0.41 -1.50 -2.58
CA MET A 98 0.26 -1.72 -1.14
C MET A 98 1.30 -2.70 -0.59
N SER A 99 1.63 -3.74 -1.36
CA SER A 99 2.65 -4.71 -0.98
C SER A 99 4.06 -4.14 -1.03
N LEU A 100 4.39 -3.38 -2.08
CA LEU A 100 5.69 -2.69 -2.20
C LEU A 100 5.93 -1.71 -1.05
N PHE A 101 4.87 -1.04 -0.59
CA PHE A 101 4.92 -0.11 0.53
C PHE A 101 4.95 -0.75 1.93
N GLY A 102 4.83 -2.07 2.03
CA GLY A 102 4.76 -2.73 3.33
C GLY A 102 3.46 -2.43 4.09
N LEU A 103 2.33 -2.24 3.40
CA LEU A 103 1.07 -1.94 4.09
C LEU A 103 0.46 -3.18 4.78
N THR A 104 0.91 -4.40 4.44
CA THR A 104 0.54 -5.63 5.17
C THR A 104 1.62 -6.07 6.17
N PRO A 105 1.27 -6.79 7.26
CA PRO A 105 2.25 -7.29 8.22
C PRO A 105 3.36 -8.14 7.58
N SER A 106 2.99 -9.02 6.64
CA SER A 106 3.95 -9.87 5.93
C SER A 106 4.91 -9.06 5.06
N ASP A 107 4.41 -8.01 4.41
CA ASP A 107 5.22 -7.16 3.55
C ASP A 107 6.18 -6.28 4.36
N ARG A 108 5.76 -5.79 5.55
CA ARG A 108 6.68 -5.09 6.49
C ARG A 108 7.85 -5.96 6.90
N GLY A 109 7.61 -7.25 7.14
CA GLY A 109 8.66 -8.21 7.42
C GLY A 109 9.66 -8.33 6.26
N ARG A 110 9.17 -8.32 5.01
CA ARG A 110 9.99 -8.44 3.80
C ARG A 110 10.93 -7.25 3.61
N ILE A 111 10.47 -6.04 3.88
CA ILE A 111 11.27 -4.81 3.74
C ILE A 111 12.08 -4.45 5.00
N GLY A 112 12.20 -5.39 5.95
CA GLY A 112 13.05 -5.22 7.13
C GLY A 112 12.49 -4.31 8.22
N LEU A 113 11.21 -3.92 8.14
CA LEU A 113 10.53 -3.10 9.14
C LEU A 113 9.93 -3.94 10.30
N GLY A 114 9.95 -5.27 10.18
CA GLY A 114 9.51 -6.18 11.23
C GLY A 114 10.59 -6.37 12.30
N GLU A 115 10.76 -5.41 13.22
CA GLU A 115 11.77 -5.47 14.29
C GLU A 115 11.64 -6.68 15.25
N VAL A 116 10.52 -7.41 15.21
CA VAL A 116 10.23 -8.49 16.16
C VAL A 116 11.17 -9.70 16.00
N THR A 117 11.75 -9.95 14.82
CA THR A 117 12.63 -11.12 14.60
C THR A 117 14.12 -10.86 14.83
N ALA A 118 14.59 -9.61 14.69
CA ALA A 118 16.01 -9.29 14.79
C ALA A 118 16.55 -9.42 16.23
N LYS A 119 15.77 -9.00 17.24
CA LYS A 119 16.12 -9.20 18.66
C LYS A 119 16.24 -10.68 19.03
N SER A 120 15.37 -11.54 18.47
CA SER A 120 15.39 -12.99 18.74
C SER A 120 16.66 -13.68 18.23
N LYS A 121 17.15 -13.33 17.04
CA LYS A 121 18.38 -13.94 16.48
C LYS A 121 19.64 -13.52 17.21
N LEU A 122 19.74 -12.25 17.60
CA LEU A 122 20.87 -11.72 18.35
C LEU A 122 20.93 -12.31 19.77
N GLN A 123 19.78 -12.43 20.42
CA GLN A 123 19.67 -13.11 21.71
C GLN A 123 20.04 -14.61 21.60
N ALA A 124 19.59 -15.29 20.53
CA ALA A 124 19.93 -16.70 20.30
C ALA A 124 21.45 -16.92 20.09
N LEU A 125 22.16 -15.98 19.46
CA LEU A 125 23.62 -16.04 19.31
C LEU A 125 24.34 -15.83 20.64
N ILE A 126 23.90 -14.85 21.44
CA ILE A 126 24.44 -14.59 22.79
C ILE A 126 24.21 -15.80 23.72
N ASP A 127 23.04 -16.41 23.65
CA ASP A 127 22.69 -17.58 24.46
C ASP A 127 23.46 -18.84 24.01
N ALA A 128 23.83 -18.93 22.73
CA ALA A 128 24.68 -20.00 22.20
C ALA A 128 26.14 -19.87 22.68
N GLU A 129 26.70 -18.65 22.69
CA GLU A 129 28.05 -18.40 23.22
C GLU A 129 28.15 -18.72 24.71
N ARG A 130 27.13 -18.38 25.51
CA ARG A 130 27.10 -18.67 26.96
C ARG A 130 27.00 -20.14 27.31
N LYS A 131 26.52 -20.99 26.41
CA LYS A 131 26.42 -22.46 26.64
C LYS A 131 27.65 -23.23 26.19
N GLY A 132 28.56 -22.58 25.45
CA GLY A 132 29.81 -23.18 24.98
C GLY A 132 31.04 -22.88 25.85
N SER A 133 30.86 -22.15 26.97
CA SER A 133 31.91 -21.76 27.92
C SER A 133 31.60 -22.27 29.32
#